data_AF-A0ABD2KNV5-F1
#
_entry.id   AF-A0ABD2KNV5-F1
#
_cell.length_a   1.000
_cell.length_b   1.000
_cell.length_c   1.000
_cell.angle_alpha   90.00
_cell.angle_beta   90.00
_cell.angle_gamma   90.00
#
_symmetry.space_group_name_H-M   'P 1'
#
loop_
_entity.id
_entity.type
_entity.pdbx_description
1 polymer ?
#
loop_
_entity_poly.entity_id
_entity_poly.type
_entity_poly.pdbx_seq_one_letter_code
_entity_poly.pdbx_strand_id
1 'polypeptide(L)'
;MASLNTSSTDQFYLAYRFAGPSADLIVPAVALYLVAFVGIILNGTVLVVTIKSSSLRGSANFLMALICLCELVHQIGHTFFLVLVISGKNFVSLLTADLFMTPMIFALNCGLMAMFCAAFDRLFAVIFPHRHSSICFKYKFPYLLGHLFICIIYGSFTLNHVLAYAFENAGNPTTGMVAGTLLSPVWYKFFAGAFIISLGSTCCYVSIFVIIRCKNGVTQQTNTRVLRSLVIILSINIGGYLITFVMYKLLSTFGSILGPPIRVWQIGFISGILLNAVAGSNGIILYFSSTEYRRVFKKQFQALKEYFGHKNAVQTIGTKNQLRSANPNNNMNKLQLNQQINVQSINLNRN
;
A
#
# COMPACT_ATOMS: atom_id res chain seq x y z
N MET A 1 22.51 10.90 20.31
CA MET A 1 21.84 11.78 19.31
C MET A 1 22.84 12.81 18.86
N ALA A 2 22.97 13.05 17.56
CA ALA A 2 23.83 14.13 17.06
C ALA A 2 23.25 15.50 17.43
N SER A 3 24.09 16.43 17.88
CA SER A 3 23.68 17.80 18.19
C SER A 3 23.24 18.53 16.93
N LEU A 4 22.15 19.30 17.03
CA LEU A 4 21.66 20.14 15.94
C LEU A 4 22.66 21.26 15.64
N ASN A 5 22.98 21.46 14.37
CA ASN A 5 23.80 22.57 13.92
C ASN A 5 22.97 23.87 13.92
N THR A 6 23.14 24.67 14.97
CA THR A 6 22.38 25.92 15.16
C THR A 6 22.88 27.07 14.29
N SER A 7 24.04 26.94 13.64
CA SER A 7 24.62 27.97 12.77
C SER A 7 24.11 27.94 11.33
N SER A 8 23.12 27.11 11.02
CA SER A 8 22.51 27.06 9.68
C SER A 8 21.93 28.41 9.28
N THR A 9 22.24 28.85 8.06
CA THR A 9 21.74 30.10 7.45
C THR A 9 20.47 29.88 6.63
N ASP A 10 19.91 28.67 6.63
CA ASP A 10 18.68 28.35 5.91
C ASP A 10 17.50 29.17 6.44
N GLN A 11 16.85 29.95 5.57
CA GLN A 11 15.80 30.88 5.98
C GLN A 11 14.58 30.17 6.57
N PHE A 12 14.27 28.96 6.08
CA PHE A 12 13.16 28.17 6.60
C PHE A 12 13.45 27.66 8.02
N TYR A 13 14.67 27.19 8.27
CA TYR A 13 15.15 26.86 9.62
C TYR A 13 15.10 28.07 10.55
N LEU A 14 15.65 29.21 10.12
CA LEU A 14 15.67 30.43 10.94
C LEU A 14 14.28 30.91 11.31
N ALA A 15 13.29 30.78 10.41
CA ALA A 15 11.91 31.16 10.67
C ALA A 15 11.22 30.31 11.74
N TYR A 16 11.52 29.00 11.81
CA TYR A 16 10.72 28.06 12.61
C TYR A 16 11.48 27.40 13.79
N ARG A 17 12.80 27.56 13.93
CA ARG A 17 13.61 26.89 14.97
C ARG A 17 13.21 27.19 16.42
N PHE A 18 12.56 28.33 16.67
CA PHE A 18 12.06 28.74 17.99
C PHE A 18 10.59 29.18 17.97
N ALA A 19 9.86 28.89 16.88
CA ALA A 19 8.48 29.33 16.71
C ALA A 19 7.48 28.55 17.59
N GLY A 20 7.91 27.44 18.21
CA GLY A 20 6.99 26.50 18.86
C GLY A 20 6.04 25.86 17.84
N PRO A 21 4.86 25.38 18.28
CA PRO A 21 3.83 24.86 17.37
C PRO A 21 3.36 25.95 16.38
N SER A 22 3.64 25.75 15.10
CA SER A 22 3.29 26.71 14.04
C SER A 22 2.23 26.14 13.10
N ALA A 23 1.16 26.90 12.85
CA ALA A 23 0.10 26.51 11.93
C ALA A 23 0.63 26.23 10.51
N ASP A 24 1.66 26.98 10.07
CA ASP A 24 2.30 26.82 8.75
C ASP A 24 2.95 25.45 8.56
N LEU A 25 3.35 24.78 9.65
CA LEU A 25 3.95 23.45 9.63
C LEU A 25 2.93 22.37 9.98
N ILE A 26 2.06 22.64 10.95
CA ILE A 26 1.06 21.69 11.45
C ILE A 26 0.01 21.41 10.38
N VAL A 27 -0.53 22.43 9.71
CA VAL A 27 -1.60 22.23 8.71
C VAL A 27 -1.12 21.33 7.55
N PRO A 28 0.04 21.57 6.93
CA PRO A 28 0.58 20.64 5.93
C PRO A 28 0.83 19.24 6.51
N ALA A 29 1.46 19.13 7.69
CA ALA A 29 1.75 17.83 8.31
C ALA A 29 0.49 17.00 8.56
N VAL A 30 -0.57 17.62 9.07
CA VAL A 30 -1.87 16.99 9.28
C VAL A 30 -2.47 16.56 7.95
N ALA A 31 -2.47 17.43 6.94
CA ALA A 31 -3.01 17.11 5.62
C ALA A 31 -2.28 15.91 4.97
N LEU A 32 -0.95 15.89 5.01
CA LEU A 32 -0.14 14.78 4.52
C LEU A 32 -0.42 13.49 5.30
N TYR A 33 -0.45 13.59 6.63
CA TYR A 33 -0.71 12.43 7.48
C TYR A 33 -2.10 11.83 7.26
N LEU A 34 -3.15 12.64 7.10
CA LEU A 34 -4.49 12.15 6.83
C LEU A 34 -4.54 11.36 5.52
N VAL A 35 -3.89 11.86 4.47
CA VAL A 35 -3.80 11.14 3.18
C VAL A 35 -2.98 9.86 3.32
N ALA A 36 -1.83 9.92 3.99
CA ALA A 36 -1.00 8.75 4.27
C ALA A 36 -1.74 7.70 5.12
N PHE A 37 -2.53 8.13 6.10
CA PHE A 37 -3.29 7.27 7.00
C PHE A 37 -4.36 6.46 6.24
N VAL A 38 -5.07 7.11 5.31
CA VAL A 38 -5.98 6.42 4.38
C VAL A 38 -5.19 5.39 3.56
N GLY A 39 -4.02 5.75 3.06
CA GLY A 39 -3.14 4.83 2.34
C GLY A 39 -2.70 3.62 3.18
N ILE A 40 -2.31 3.82 4.44
CA ILE A 40 -1.92 2.76 5.39
C ILE A 40 -3.06 1.74 5.53
N ILE A 41 -4.29 2.21 5.75
CA ILE A 41 -5.47 1.34 5.88
C ILE A 41 -5.73 0.56 4.59
N LEU A 42 -5.73 1.24 3.44
CA LEU A 42 -6.05 0.63 2.15
C LEU A 42 -4.98 -0.39 1.72
N ASN A 43 -3.70 -0.03 1.80
CA ASN A 43 -2.58 -0.91 1.50
C ASN A 43 -2.55 -2.11 2.48
N GLY A 44 -2.80 -1.88 3.76
CA GLY A 44 -2.93 -2.95 4.76
C GLY A 44 -4.06 -3.92 4.45
N THR A 45 -5.20 -3.41 3.98
CA THR A 45 -6.33 -4.27 3.59
C THR A 45 -6.00 -5.12 2.37
N VAL A 46 -5.29 -4.58 1.38
CA VAL A 46 -4.81 -5.36 0.21
C VAL A 46 -3.88 -6.50 0.64
N LEU A 47 -2.98 -6.25 1.59
CA LEU A 47 -2.10 -7.28 2.13
C LEU A 47 -2.90 -8.42 2.79
N VAL A 48 -3.82 -8.06 3.69
CA VAL A 48 -4.66 -9.05 4.40
C VAL A 48 -5.46 -9.89 3.40
N VAL A 49 -6.07 -9.25 2.41
CA VAL A 49 -6.85 -9.91 1.35
C VAL A 49 -5.97 -10.86 0.53
N THR A 50 -4.78 -10.43 0.14
CA THR A 50 -3.85 -11.23 -0.67
C THR A 50 -3.32 -12.44 0.09
N ILE A 51 -2.98 -12.28 1.37
CA ILE A 51 -2.49 -13.37 2.22
C ILE A 51 -3.59 -14.42 2.47
N LYS A 52 -4.81 -13.97 2.80
CA LYS A 52 -5.92 -14.86 3.15
C LYS A 52 -6.50 -15.62 1.96
N SER A 53 -6.45 -15.07 0.74
CA SER A 53 -7.07 -15.70 -0.43
C SER A 53 -6.08 -16.57 -1.20
N SER A 54 -6.32 -17.88 -1.23
CA SER A 54 -5.55 -18.81 -2.07
C SER A 54 -5.65 -18.49 -3.57
N SER A 55 -6.78 -17.94 -4.02
CA SER A 55 -6.97 -17.51 -5.41
C SER A 55 -6.08 -16.34 -5.82
N LEU A 56 -5.53 -15.60 -4.85
CA LEU A 56 -4.66 -14.46 -5.10
C LEU A 56 -3.17 -14.82 -5.02
N ARG A 57 -2.77 -16.09 -4.95
CA ARG A 57 -1.35 -16.47 -4.79
C ARG A 57 -0.51 -16.48 -6.09
N GLY A 58 -0.88 -15.70 -7.11
CA GLY A 58 -0.11 -15.57 -8.36
C GLY A 58 1.07 -14.59 -8.26
N SER A 59 2.04 -14.63 -9.19
CA SER A 59 3.23 -13.76 -9.20
C SER A 59 2.88 -12.27 -9.18
N ALA A 60 2.07 -11.88 -10.15
CA ALA A 60 1.09 -10.82 -10.15
C ALA A 60 0.78 -10.15 -8.78
N ASN A 61 0.10 -10.91 -7.94
CA ASN A 61 -0.48 -10.45 -6.70
C ASN A 61 0.56 -10.46 -5.58
N PHE A 62 1.57 -11.33 -5.67
CA PHE A 62 2.74 -11.27 -4.79
C PHE A 62 3.47 -9.94 -4.96
N LEU A 63 3.75 -9.52 -6.20
CA LEU A 63 4.39 -8.23 -6.47
C LEU A 63 3.49 -7.06 -6.06
N MET A 64 2.17 -7.16 -6.28
CA MET A 64 1.22 -6.16 -5.78
C MET A 64 1.21 -6.08 -4.26
N ALA A 65 1.25 -7.22 -3.56
CA ALA A 65 1.35 -7.25 -2.10
C ALA A 65 2.68 -6.65 -1.63
N LEU A 66 3.80 -6.96 -2.30
CA LEU A 66 5.09 -6.35 -1.98
C LEU A 66 5.05 -4.82 -2.11
N ILE A 67 4.45 -4.30 -3.19
CA ILE A 67 4.24 -2.85 -3.37
C ILE A 67 3.39 -2.27 -2.23
N CYS A 68 2.25 -2.88 -1.90
CA CYS A 68 1.41 -2.41 -0.79
C CYS A 68 2.13 -2.47 0.56
N LEU A 69 2.99 -3.47 0.80
CA LEU A 69 3.81 -3.53 2.02
C LEU A 69 4.80 -2.37 2.07
N CYS A 70 5.51 -2.13 0.96
CA CYS A 70 6.45 -1.03 0.84
C CYS A 70 5.77 0.33 1.05
N GLU A 71 4.63 0.57 0.39
CA GLU A 71 3.88 1.81 0.54
C GLU A 71 3.32 2.00 1.95
N LEU A 72 2.84 0.92 2.60
CA LEU A 72 2.41 0.96 3.99
C LEU A 72 3.56 1.39 4.92
N VAL A 73 4.73 0.76 4.79
CA VAL A 73 5.89 1.08 5.63
C VAL A 73 6.38 2.49 5.34
N HIS A 74 6.44 2.91 4.08
CA HIS A 74 6.77 4.28 3.68
C HIS A 74 5.84 5.32 4.34
N GLN A 75 4.53 5.12 4.24
CA GLN A 75 3.52 6.06 4.71
C GLN A 75 3.50 6.22 6.23
N ILE A 76 3.91 5.20 7.00
CA ILE A 76 4.10 5.30 8.46
C ILE A 76 5.10 6.40 8.81
N GLY A 77 6.09 6.67 7.94
CA GLY A 77 7.13 7.69 8.14
C GLY A 77 6.59 9.09 8.33
N HIS A 78 5.42 9.42 7.74
CA HIS A 78 4.80 10.74 7.88
C HIS A 78 4.32 11.02 9.32
N THR A 79 4.16 9.98 10.14
CA THR A 79 3.89 10.12 11.59
C THR A 79 5.02 10.87 12.29
N PHE A 80 6.27 10.63 11.89
CA PHE A 80 7.44 11.26 12.52
C PHE A 80 7.41 12.77 12.34
N PHE A 81 7.21 13.24 11.10
CA PHE A 81 7.07 14.66 10.79
C PHE A 81 5.90 15.29 11.56
N LEU A 82 4.73 14.63 11.59
CA LEU A 82 3.56 15.12 12.32
C LEU A 82 3.85 15.32 13.82
N VAL A 83 4.40 14.30 14.48
CA VAL A 83 4.73 14.36 15.91
C VAL A 83 5.75 15.47 16.18
N LEU A 84 6.74 15.63 15.31
CA LEU A 84 7.77 16.64 15.49
C LEU A 84 7.20 18.07 15.44
N VAL A 85 6.35 18.38 14.48
CA VAL A 85 5.78 19.74 14.35
C VAL A 85 4.72 20.04 15.41
N ILE A 86 3.91 19.04 15.80
CA ILE A 86 2.92 19.22 16.89
C ILE A 86 3.63 19.47 18.22
N SER A 87 4.79 18.83 18.45
CA SER A 87 5.59 19.07 19.67
C SER A 87 6.22 20.47 19.74
N GLY A 88 6.19 21.24 18.65
CA GLY A 88 6.80 22.56 18.55
C GLY A 88 8.33 22.54 18.43
N LYS A 89 8.97 21.37 18.38
CA LYS A 89 10.42 21.25 18.14
C LYS A 89 10.79 21.64 16.70
N ASN A 90 9.91 21.34 15.74
CA ASN A 90 9.98 21.62 14.30
C ASN A 90 11.19 21.04 13.53
N PHE A 91 12.36 20.92 14.15
CA PHE A 91 13.58 20.40 13.57
C PHE A 91 14.28 19.41 14.49
N VAL A 92 14.93 18.43 13.86
CA VAL A 92 15.90 17.52 14.47
C VAL A 92 17.15 17.48 13.60
N SER A 93 18.21 16.89 14.15
CA SER A 93 19.43 16.66 13.38
C SER A 93 19.19 15.60 12.31
N LEU A 94 19.76 15.80 11.11
CA LEU A 94 19.57 14.94 9.94
C LEU A 94 19.85 13.47 10.25
N LEU A 95 20.96 13.18 10.93
CA LEU A 95 21.29 11.80 11.31
C LEU A 95 20.20 11.17 12.19
N THR A 96 19.62 11.95 13.12
CA THR A 96 18.56 11.45 13.99
C THR A 96 17.29 11.15 13.19
N ALA A 97 16.91 12.03 12.26
CA ALA A 97 15.78 11.80 11.38
C ALA A 97 15.97 10.57 10.48
N ASP A 98 17.13 10.44 9.85
CA ASP A 98 17.41 9.39 8.87
C ASP A 98 17.53 8.01 9.52
N LEU A 99 18.13 7.93 10.71
CA LEU A 99 18.15 6.69 11.49
C LEU A 99 16.73 6.25 11.90
N PHE A 100 15.88 7.20 12.32
CA PHE A 100 14.49 6.89 12.66
C PHE A 100 13.68 6.47 11.43
N MET A 101 13.89 7.12 10.29
CA MET A 101 13.14 6.88 9.05
C MET A 101 13.76 5.80 8.14
N THR A 102 14.82 5.14 8.58
CA THR A 102 15.52 4.08 7.84
C THR A 102 14.59 3.03 7.21
N PRO A 103 13.64 2.40 7.95
CA PRO A 103 12.75 1.41 7.33
C PRO A 103 11.81 2.02 6.29
N MET A 104 11.42 3.29 6.44
CA MET A 104 10.52 3.99 5.52
C MET A 104 11.23 4.41 4.23
N ILE A 105 12.49 4.87 4.34
CA ILE A 105 13.34 5.19 3.19
C ILE A 105 13.66 3.92 2.40
N PHE A 106 14.01 2.84 3.09
CA PHE A 106 14.21 1.52 2.48
C PHE A 106 12.94 1.07 1.73
N ALA A 107 11.80 1.11 2.40
CA ALA A 107 10.54 0.67 1.84
C ALA A 107 10.10 1.50 0.62
N LEU A 108 10.27 2.82 0.64
CA LEU A 108 10.00 3.70 -0.50
C LEU A 108 10.75 3.24 -1.75
N ASN A 109 12.05 2.97 -1.61
CA ASN A 109 12.91 2.56 -2.71
C ASN A 109 12.64 1.12 -3.16
N CYS A 110 12.41 0.19 -2.21
CA CYS A 110 11.96 -1.15 -2.54
C CYS A 110 10.62 -1.12 -3.30
N GLY A 111 9.69 -0.25 -2.93
CA GLY A 111 8.40 -0.08 -3.60
C GLY A 111 8.55 0.39 -5.04
N LEU A 112 9.42 1.37 -5.28
CA LEU A 112 9.79 1.82 -6.62
C LEU A 112 10.31 0.67 -7.50
N MET A 113 11.27 -0.11 -6.99
CA MET A 113 11.80 -1.26 -7.73
C MET A 113 10.75 -2.36 -7.90
N ALA A 114 9.90 -2.62 -6.90
CA ALA A 114 8.83 -3.60 -6.97
C ALA A 114 7.79 -3.25 -8.06
N MET A 115 7.49 -1.96 -8.26
CA MET A 115 6.64 -1.51 -9.37
C MET A 115 7.26 -1.80 -10.74
N PHE A 116 8.57 -1.62 -10.89
CA PHE A 116 9.28 -2.00 -12.11
C PHE A 116 9.30 -3.51 -12.33
N CYS A 117 9.62 -4.29 -11.29
CA CYS A 117 9.53 -5.75 -11.30
C CYS A 117 8.12 -6.23 -11.71
N ALA A 118 7.06 -5.58 -11.21
CA ALA A 118 5.68 -5.86 -11.60
C ALA A 118 5.43 -5.56 -13.08
N ALA A 119 5.87 -4.40 -13.58
CA ALA A 119 5.75 -4.04 -14.98
C ALA A 119 6.49 -5.05 -15.89
N PHE A 120 7.69 -5.47 -15.47
CA PHE A 120 8.50 -6.44 -16.18
C PHE A 120 7.90 -7.85 -16.17
N ASP A 121 7.40 -8.35 -15.02
CA ASP A 121 6.65 -9.63 -14.94
C ASP A 121 5.47 -9.64 -15.93
N ARG A 122 4.76 -8.51 -16.05
CA ARG A 122 3.64 -8.39 -17.00
C ARG A 122 4.08 -8.41 -18.44
N LEU A 123 5.14 -7.69 -18.77
CA LEU A 123 5.69 -7.71 -20.11
C LEU A 123 6.14 -9.13 -20.48
N PHE A 124 6.81 -9.82 -19.55
CA PHE A 124 7.26 -11.20 -19.74
C PHE A 124 6.09 -12.17 -19.96
N ALA A 125 5.01 -12.03 -19.18
CA ALA A 125 3.80 -12.82 -19.34
C ALA A 125 3.08 -12.59 -20.68
N VAL A 126 3.15 -11.38 -21.24
CA VAL A 126 2.49 -11.02 -22.51
C VAL A 126 3.34 -11.45 -23.72
N ILE A 127 4.66 -11.25 -23.67
CA ILE A 127 5.55 -11.64 -24.77
C ILE A 127 5.70 -13.16 -24.84
N PHE A 128 5.94 -13.82 -23.69
CA PHE A 128 6.25 -15.25 -23.62
C PHE A 128 5.31 -16.02 -22.67
N PRO A 129 4.00 -16.08 -22.96
CA PRO A 129 2.98 -16.62 -22.04
C PRO A 129 3.26 -18.08 -21.62
N HIS A 130 3.68 -18.93 -22.56
CA HIS A 130 3.95 -20.34 -22.26
C HIS A 130 5.17 -20.51 -21.33
N ARG A 131 6.26 -19.76 -21.59
CA ARG A 131 7.47 -19.79 -20.74
C ARG A 131 7.19 -19.20 -19.36
N HIS A 132 6.49 -18.06 -19.30
CA HIS A 132 6.08 -17.43 -18.03
C HIS A 132 5.25 -18.39 -17.18
N SER A 133 4.25 -19.02 -17.77
CA SER A 133 3.41 -20.01 -17.08
C SER A 133 4.22 -21.21 -16.59
N SER A 134 5.14 -21.73 -17.40
CA SER A 134 6.01 -22.85 -17.03
C SER A 134 6.92 -22.52 -15.85
N ILE A 135 7.55 -21.33 -15.86
CA ILE A 135 8.39 -20.85 -14.74
C ILE A 135 7.55 -20.65 -13.48
N CYS A 136 6.38 -20.02 -13.59
CA CYS A 136 5.48 -19.81 -12.46
C CYS A 136 4.91 -21.12 -11.88
N PHE A 137 4.90 -22.20 -12.66
CA PHE A 137 4.49 -23.53 -12.21
C PHE A 137 5.65 -24.30 -11.57
N LYS A 138 6.79 -24.41 -12.27
CA LYS A 138 7.93 -25.26 -11.87
C LYS A 138 8.89 -24.59 -10.89
N TYR A 139 9.13 -23.28 -11.04
CA TYR A 139 10.14 -22.52 -10.31
C TYR A 139 9.54 -21.30 -9.60
N LYS A 140 8.29 -21.40 -9.15
CA LYS A 140 7.53 -20.30 -8.55
C LYS A 140 8.30 -19.57 -7.45
N PHE A 141 8.78 -20.32 -6.46
CA PHE A 141 9.41 -19.74 -5.28
C PHE A 141 10.75 -19.04 -5.62
N PRO A 142 11.70 -19.69 -6.34
CA PRO A 142 12.91 -19.01 -6.81
C PRO A 142 12.62 -17.77 -7.66
N TYR A 143 11.60 -17.82 -8.52
CA TYR A 143 11.21 -16.69 -9.37
C TYR A 143 10.77 -15.48 -8.54
N LEU A 144 9.91 -15.69 -7.54
CA LEU A 144 9.44 -14.61 -6.66
C LEU A 144 10.54 -14.10 -5.73
N LEU A 145 11.41 -15.00 -5.25
CA LEU A 145 12.57 -14.63 -4.44
C LEU A 145 13.55 -13.75 -5.23
N GLY A 146 13.74 -14.03 -6.53
CA GLY A 146 14.57 -13.20 -7.42
C GLY A 146 14.08 -11.76 -7.50
N HIS A 147 12.78 -11.54 -7.69
CA HIS A 147 12.20 -10.19 -7.66
C HIS A 147 12.39 -9.50 -6.31
N LEU A 148 12.13 -10.21 -5.21
CA LEU A 148 12.33 -9.68 -3.87
C LEU A 148 13.79 -9.27 -3.63
N PHE A 149 14.75 -10.09 -4.07
CA PHE A 149 16.17 -9.82 -3.93
C PHE A 149 16.59 -8.56 -4.70
N ILE A 150 16.11 -8.39 -5.94
CA ILE A 150 16.34 -7.16 -6.73
C ILE A 150 15.79 -5.92 -6.00
N CYS A 151 14.58 -6.03 -5.42
CA CYS A 151 13.99 -4.94 -4.65
C CYS A 151 14.82 -4.59 -3.41
N ILE A 152 15.28 -5.59 -2.66
CA ILE A 152 16.12 -5.41 -1.46
C ILE A 152 17.46 -4.78 -1.82
N ILE A 153 18.13 -5.25 -2.89
CA ILE A 153 19.40 -4.66 -3.33
C ILE A 153 19.22 -3.17 -3.62
N TYR A 154 18.19 -2.81 -4.39
CA TYR A 154 17.94 -1.42 -4.75
C TYR A 154 17.60 -0.54 -3.53
N GLY A 155 16.73 -1.05 -2.63
CA GLY A 155 16.39 -0.36 -1.38
C GLY A 155 17.60 -0.17 -0.47
N SER A 156 18.46 -1.19 -0.33
CA SER A 156 19.67 -1.11 0.49
C SER A 156 20.72 -0.16 -0.11
N PHE A 157 20.89 -0.17 -1.43
CA PHE A 157 21.82 0.72 -2.13
C PHE A 157 21.45 2.20 -1.93
N THR A 158 20.16 2.52 -2.10
CA THR A 158 19.65 3.89 -1.91
C THR A 158 19.71 4.31 -0.43
N LEU A 159 19.32 3.42 0.49
CA LEU A 159 19.42 3.68 1.93
C LEU A 159 20.88 3.94 2.36
N ASN A 160 21.83 3.15 1.86
CA ASN A 160 23.25 3.34 2.17
C ASN A 160 23.73 4.75 1.78
N HIS A 161 23.34 5.23 0.60
CA HIS A 161 23.67 6.60 0.17
C HIS A 161 23.04 7.68 1.05
N VAL A 162 21.78 7.49 1.48
CA VAL A 162 21.11 8.42 2.39
C VAL A 162 21.83 8.46 3.74
N LEU A 163 22.10 7.30 4.34
CA LEU A 163 22.76 7.21 5.63
C LEU A 163 24.20 7.73 5.58
N ALA A 164 24.97 7.42 4.54
CA ALA A 164 26.33 7.93 4.38
C ALA A 164 26.34 9.47 4.37
N TYR A 165 25.43 10.09 3.62
CA TYR A 165 25.28 11.54 3.61
C TYR A 165 24.85 12.08 4.98
N ALA A 166 23.93 11.40 5.66
CA ALA A 166 23.48 11.78 6.99
C ALA A 166 24.60 11.72 8.04
N PHE A 167 25.52 10.76 7.95
CA PHE A 167 26.69 10.69 8.84
C PHE A 167 27.65 11.86 8.61
N GLU A 168 27.92 12.23 7.35
CA GLU A 168 28.77 13.38 7.00
C GLU A 168 28.12 14.72 7.39
N ASN A 169 26.79 14.79 7.43
CA ASN A 169 26.01 16.00 7.64
C ASN A 169 25.14 15.93 8.89
N ALA A 170 25.61 15.23 9.92
CA ALA A 170 24.78 14.76 11.04
C ALA A 170 23.99 15.85 11.74
N GLY A 171 24.57 17.05 11.88
CA GLY A 171 23.94 18.19 12.56
C GLY A 171 22.94 18.99 11.71
N ASN A 172 22.84 18.78 10.40
CA ASN A 172 22.00 19.62 9.55
C ASN A 172 20.53 19.56 10.00
N PRO A 173 19.85 20.71 10.14
CA PRO A 173 18.46 20.72 10.58
C PRO A 173 17.54 20.17 9.49
N THR A 174 16.64 19.28 9.87
CA THR A 174 15.56 18.78 9.01
C THR A 174 14.26 18.70 9.79
N THR A 175 13.14 18.84 9.08
CA THR A 175 11.81 18.69 9.66
C THR A 175 11.44 17.23 9.94
N GLY A 176 12.28 16.27 9.53
CA GLY A 176 11.93 14.85 9.64
C GLY A 176 10.83 14.41 8.66
N MET A 177 10.54 15.22 7.64
CA MET A 177 9.75 14.77 6.49
C MET A 177 10.62 13.87 5.62
N VAL A 178 10.08 12.78 5.09
CA VAL A 178 10.80 11.84 4.22
C VAL A 178 11.45 12.54 3.00
N ALA A 179 10.79 13.53 2.40
CA ALA A 179 11.41 14.31 1.32
C ALA A 179 12.56 15.19 1.81
N GLY A 180 12.48 15.67 3.05
CA GLY A 180 13.49 16.50 3.72
C GLY A 180 14.68 15.72 4.26
N THR A 181 14.71 14.38 4.14
CA THR A 181 15.91 13.57 4.41
C THR A 181 16.67 13.22 3.14
N LEU A 182 16.05 13.41 1.98
CA LEU A 182 16.68 13.27 0.68
C LEU A 182 17.29 14.60 0.24
N LEU A 183 18.10 15.26 1.09
CA LEU A 183 18.70 16.58 0.79
C LEU A 183 19.96 16.47 -0.09
N SER A 184 20.33 17.59 -0.73
CA SER A 184 21.66 17.80 -1.34
C SER A 184 22.01 16.77 -2.45
N PRO A 185 23.24 16.25 -2.71
CA PRO A 185 23.48 15.40 -3.89
C PRO A 185 22.73 14.06 -3.84
N VAL A 186 22.29 13.62 -2.66
CA VAL A 186 21.42 12.44 -2.50
C VAL A 186 20.09 12.65 -3.20
N TRP A 187 19.53 13.86 -3.11
CA TRP A 187 18.31 14.25 -3.81
C TRP A 187 18.40 13.94 -5.30
N TYR A 188 19.47 14.42 -5.95
CA TYR A 188 19.66 14.23 -7.39
C TYR A 188 19.77 12.75 -7.77
N LYS A 189 20.52 11.97 -7.00
CA LYS A 189 20.69 10.52 -7.25
C LYS A 189 19.38 9.76 -7.05
N PHE A 190 18.66 10.02 -5.96
CA PHE A 190 17.37 9.40 -5.68
C PHE A 190 16.38 9.67 -6.81
N PHE A 191 16.19 10.96 -7.15
CA PHE A 191 15.21 11.34 -8.15
C PHE A 191 15.59 10.89 -9.56
N ALA A 192 16.88 10.88 -9.92
CA ALA A 192 17.35 10.30 -11.17
C ALA A 192 17.06 8.79 -11.24
N GLY A 193 17.34 8.06 -10.15
CA GLY A 193 17.02 6.63 -10.06
C GLY A 193 15.52 6.35 -10.16
N ALA A 194 14.71 7.09 -9.41
CA ALA A 194 13.25 7.00 -9.45
C ALA A 194 12.71 7.32 -10.86
N PHE A 195 13.27 8.32 -11.54
CA PHE A 195 12.92 8.67 -12.91
C PHE A 195 13.27 7.54 -13.89
N ILE A 196 14.48 6.98 -13.82
CA ILE A 196 14.92 5.87 -14.70
C ILE A 196 14.02 4.65 -14.52
N ILE A 197 13.72 4.28 -13.27
CA ILE A 197 12.84 3.14 -12.96
C ILE A 197 11.41 3.40 -13.45
N SER A 198 10.90 4.60 -13.24
CA SER A 198 9.57 5.01 -13.70
C SER A 198 9.47 5.02 -15.23
N LEU A 199 10.52 5.48 -15.91
CA LEU A 199 10.61 5.47 -17.36
C LEU A 199 10.68 4.03 -17.90
N GLY A 200 11.53 3.18 -17.32
CA GLY A 200 11.61 1.76 -17.68
C GLY A 200 10.28 1.02 -17.49
N SER A 201 9.57 1.33 -16.40
CA SER A 201 8.23 0.79 -16.14
C SER A 201 7.22 1.28 -17.18
N THR A 202 7.28 2.57 -17.54
CA THR A 202 6.44 3.15 -18.59
C THR A 202 6.68 2.47 -19.93
N CYS A 203 7.95 2.26 -20.31
CA CYS A 203 8.32 1.52 -21.51
C CYS A 203 7.71 0.11 -21.53
N CYS A 204 7.78 -0.62 -20.40
CA CYS A 204 7.16 -1.94 -20.30
C CYS A 204 5.65 -1.89 -20.58
N TYR A 205 4.93 -0.90 -20.03
CA TYR A 205 3.49 -0.76 -20.26
C TYR A 205 3.13 -0.33 -21.68
N VAL A 206 3.90 0.59 -22.26
CA VAL A 206 3.73 0.96 -23.66
C VAL A 206 3.93 -0.26 -24.56
N SER A 207 4.97 -1.07 -24.31
CA SER A 207 5.18 -2.32 -25.05
C SER A 207 4.02 -3.31 -24.88
N ILE A 208 3.52 -3.51 -23.66
CA ILE A 208 2.33 -4.36 -23.41
C ILE A 208 1.14 -3.86 -24.24
N PHE A 209 0.87 -2.55 -24.22
CA PHE A 209 -0.23 -1.94 -24.97
C PHE A 209 -0.09 -2.17 -26.46
N VAL A 210 1.10 -1.91 -27.03
CA VAL A 210 1.39 -2.13 -28.46
C VAL A 210 1.21 -3.60 -28.82
N ILE A 211 1.77 -4.54 -28.05
CA ILE A 211 1.67 -5.98 -28.34
C ILE A 211 0.21 -6.44 -28.32
N ILE A 212 -0.58 -5.99 -27.34
CA ILE A 212 -2.01 -6.33 -27.24
C ILE A 212 -2.78 -5.77 -28.44
N ARG A 213 -2.45 -4.56 -28.92
CA ARG A 213 -3.09 -3.94 -30.08
C ARG A 213 -2.71 -4.60 -31.40
N CYS A 214 -1.46 -5.05 -31.53
CA CYS A 214 -0.98 -5.70 -32.75
C CYS A 214 -1.46 -7.16 -32.89
N LYS A 215 -1.73 -7.87 -31.79
CA LYS A 215 -2.28 -9.23 -31.82
C LYS A 215 -3.80 -9.21 -31.99
N ASN A 216 -4.27 -9.10 -33.24
CA ASN A 216 -5.67 -9.31 -33.59
C ASN A 216 -6.12 -10.74 -33.23
N GLY A 217 -7.22 -10.89 -32.47
CA GLY A 217 -7.93 -12.18 -32.33
C GLY A 217 -7.72 -12.99 -31.06
N VAL A 218 -6.97 -12.54 -30.05
CA VAL A 218 -6.82 -13.30 -28.79
C VAL A 218 -7.88 -12.89 -27.76
N THR A 219 -9.04 -13.54 -27.82
CA THR A 219 -10.07 -13.55 -26.77
C THR A 219 -9.57 -14.30 -25.54
N GLN A 220 -8.79 -13.64 -24.68
CA GLN A 220 -8.41 -14.15 -23.35
C GLN A 220 -9.14 -13.35 -22.27
N GLN A 221 -10.47 -13.50 -22.17
CA GLN A 221 -11.39 -12.64 -21.38
C GLN A 221 -11.06 -12.53 -19.89
N THR A 222 -10.45 -13.56 -19.27
CA THR A 222 -10.21 -13.58 -17.81
C THR A 222 -8.85 -13.00 -17.42
N ASN A 223 -7.78 -13.29 -18.16
CA ASN A 223 -6.43 -12.75 -17.90
C ASN A 223 -6.31 -11.27 -18.28
N THR A 224 -7.02 -10.82 -19.33
CA THR A 224 -7.02 -9.41 -19.75
C THR A 224 -7.64 -8.49 -18.70
N ARG A 225 -8.67 -8.93 -17.95
CA ARG A 225 -9.31 -8.10 -16.92
C ARG A 225 -8.38 -7.83 -15.74
N VAL A 226 -7.72 -8.87 -15.22
CA VAL A 226 -6.74 -8.73 -14.12
C VAL A 226 -5.53 -7.91 -14.57
N LEU A 227 -5.06 -8.14 -15.81
CA LEU A 227 -4.00 -7.34 -16.42
C LEU A 227 -4.40 -5.86 -16.52
N ARG A 228 -5.64 -5.56 -16.95
CA ARG A 228 -6.16 -4.18 -17.06
C ARG A 228 -6.17 -3.46 -15.73
N SER A 229 -6.63 -4.10 -14.65
CA SER A 229 -6.61 -3.49 -13.31
C SER A 229 -5.19 -3.13 -12.86
N LEU A 230 -4.23 -4.03 -13.07
CA LEU A 230 -2.83 -3.81 -12.67
C LEU A 230 -2.13 -2.76 -13.51
N VAL A 231 -2.40 -2.71 -14.83
CA VAL A 231 -1.93 -1.64 -15.70
C VAL A 231 -2.42 -0.29 -15.19
N ILE A 232 -3.71 -0.16 -14.85
CA ILE A 232 -4.27 1.10 -14.35
C ILE A 232 -3.59 1.54 -13.05
N ILE A 233 -3.45 0.63 -12.08
CA ILE A 233 -2.80 0.91 -10.79
C ILE A 233 -1.38 1.39 -11.00
N LEU A 234 -0.62 0.64 -11.79
CA LEU A 234 0.79 0.90 -11.98
C LEU A 234 1.01 2.17 -12.82
N SER A 235 0.17 2.45 -13.82
CA SER A 235 0.19 3.71 -14.55
C SER A 235 -0.13 4.92 -13.66
N ILE A 236 -1.12 4.83 -12.76
CA ILE A 236 -1.44 5.90 -11.81
C ILE A 236 -0.27 6.12 -10.84
N ASN A 237 0.30 5.05 -10.30
CA ASN A 237 1.46 5.15 -9.40
C ASN A 237 2.66 5.77 -10.10
N ILE A 238 3.12 5.17 -11.20
CA ILE A 238 4.26 5.66 -11.99
C ILE A 238 4.03 7.12 -12.42
N GLY A 239 2.82 7.45 -12.88
CA GLY A 239 2.43 8.82 -13.23
C GLY A 239 2.53 9.78 -12.05
N GLY A 240 2.06 9.40 -10.86
CA GLY A 240 2.18 10.21 -9.65
C GLY A 240 3.62 10.47 -9.23
N TYR A 241 4.49 9.45 -9.29
CA TYR A 241 5.92 9.59 -9.02
C TYR A 241 6.60 10.52 -10.04
N LEU A 242 6.30 10.39 -11.34
CA LEU A 242 6.83 11.26 -12.39
C LEU A 242 6.35 12.71 -12.25
N ILE A 243 5.06 12.93 -12.00
CA ILE A 243 4.49 14.27 -11.77
C ILE A 243 5.17 14.92 -10.58
N THR A 244 5.33 14.18 -9.48
CA THR A 244 5.99 14.68 -8.26
C THR A 244 7.43 15.10 -8.54
N PHE A 245 8.18 14.29 -9.30
CA PHE A 245 9.53 14.64 -9.73
C PHE A 245 9.57 15.93 -10.57
N VAL A 246 8.70 16.04 -11.58
CA VAL A 246 8.61 17.24 -12.43
C VAL A 246 8.28 18.47 -11.59
N MET A 247 7.32 18.37 -10.67
CA MET A 247 6.96 19.47 -9.77
C MET A 247 8.15 19.90 -8.90
N TYR A 248 8.86 18.97 -8.28
CA TYR A 248 10.04 19.32 -7.48
C TYR A 248 11.18 19.91 -8.31
N LYS A 249 11.38 19.46 -9.56
CA LYS A 249 12.35 20.07 -10.47
C LYS A 249 11.95 21.48 -10.87
N LEU A 250 10.68 21.71 -11.20
CA LEU A 250 10.16 23.05 -11.49
C LEU A 250 10.34 23.98 -10.28
N LEU A 251 10.06 23.51 -9.07
CA LEU A 251 10.27 24.30 -7.84
C LEU A 251 11.75 24.59 -7.58
N SER A 252 12.64 23.63 -7.85
CA SER A 252 14.08 23.84 -7.71
C SER A 252 14.63 24.83 -8.75
N THR A 253 14.08 24.84 -9.97
CA THR A 253 14.55 25.72 -11.06
C THR A 253 13.95 27.12 -10.99
N PHE A 254 12.66 27.23 -10.66
CA PHE A 254 11.91 28.50 -10.68
C PHE A 254 11.55 29.02 -9.29
N GLY A 255 12.05 28.40 -8.22
CA GLY A 255 11.68 28.73 -6.84
C GLY A 255 11.93 30.19 -6.46
N SER A 256 13.01 30.80 -6.96
CA SER A 256 13.33 32.22 -6.72
C SER A 256 12.26 33.18 -7.29
N ILE A 257 11.56 32.78 -8.35
CA ILE A 257 10.48 33.56 -8.97
C ILE A 257 9.17 33.37 -8.19
N LEU A 258 8.95 32.18 -7.63
CA LEU A 258 7.71 31.83 -6.93
C LEU A 258 7.57 32.51 -5.57
N GLY A 259 8.66 32.98 -4.99
CA GLY A 259 8.68 33.85 -3.81
C GLY A 259 9.65 33.38 -2.72
N PRO A 260 9.40 33.72 -1.44
CA PRO A 260 10.31 33.38 -0.35
C PRO A 260 10.39 31.84 -0.15
N PRO A 261 11.51 31.31 0.39
CA PRO A 261 11.73 29.87 0.54
C PRO A 261 10.60 29.12 1.26
N ILE A 262 9.96 29.75 2.24
CA ILE A 262 8.81 29.19 2.96
C ILE A 262 7.65 28.89 2.01
N ARG A 263 7.34 29.81 1.10
CA ARG A 263 6.27 29.62 0.09
C ARG A 263 6.64 28.50 -0.88
N VAL A 264 7.90 28.44 -1.34
CA VAL A 264 8.38 27.38 -2.22
C VAL A 264 8.26 26.01 -1.53
N TRP A 265 8.62 25.94 -0.24
CA TRP A 265 8.45 24.75 0.58
C TRP A 265 6.97 24.33 0.70
N GLN A 266 6.06 25.28 0.96
CA GLN A 266 4.61 25.03 1.03
C GLN A 266 4.05 24.50 -0.29
N ILE A 267 4.49 25.04 -1.44
CA ILE A 267 4.06 24.54 -2.76
C ILE A 267 4.64 23.14 -3.00
N GLY A 268 5.90 22.89 -2.64
CA GLY A 268 6.51 21.56 -2.74
C GLY A 268 5.79 20.50 -1.90
N PHE A 269 5.14 20.93 -0.83
CA PHE A 269 4.33 20.07 0.01
C PHE A 269 3.11 19.49 -0.70
N ILE A 270 2.50 20.25 -1.63
CA ILE A 270 1.36 19.80 -2.43
C ILE A 270 1.75 18.56 -3.25
N SER A 271 2.95 18.55 -3.83
CA SER A 271 3.50 17.39 -4.54
C SER A 271 3.59 16.16 -3.63
N GLY A 272 4.03 16.34 -2.38
CA GLY A 272 4.10 15.27 -1.38
C GLY A 272 2.73 14.69 -1.03
N ILE A 273 1.71 15.54 -0.89
CA ILE A 273 0.33 15.10 -0.66
C ILE A 273 -0.19 14.30 -1.86
N LEU A 274 0.00 14.79 -3.08
CA LEU A 274 -0.42 14.11 -4.30
C LEU A 274 0.25 12.74 -4.45
N LEU A 275 1.55 12.66 -4.19
CA LEU A 275 2.30 11.40 -4.21
C LEU A 275 1.69 10.37 -3.25
N ASN A 276 1.36 10.80 -2.03
CA ASN A 276 0.79 9.91 -1.02
C ASN A 276 -0.66 9.51 -1.32
N ALA A 277 -1.44 10.38 -1.94
CA ALA A 277 -2.78 10.04 -2.42
C ALA A 277 -2.71 8.96 -3.49
N VAL A 278 -1.74 9.08 -4.40
CA VAL A 278 -1.46 8.06 -5.43
C VAL A 278 -1.00 6.75 -4.79
N ALA A 279 -0.02 6.77 -3.89
CA ALA A 279 0.47 5.59 -3.17
C ALA A 279 -0.63 4.87 -2.35
N GLY A 280 -1.61 5.62 -1.84
CA GLY A 280 -2.77 5.07 -1.13
C GLY A 280 -3.88 4.52 -2.04
N SER A 281 -3.87 4.85 -3.33
CA SER A 281 -4.96 4.53 -4.27
C SER A 281 -5.05 3.05 -4.67
N ASN A 282 -4.00 2.27 -4.43
CA ASN A 282 -3.88 0.85 -4.79
C ASN A 282 -5.12 0.03 -4.41
N GLY A 283 -5.55 0.13 -3.14
CA GLY A 283 -6.69 -0.64 -2.63
C GLY A 283 -8.02 -0.23 -3.28
N ILE A 284 -8.24 1.07 -3.47
CA ILE A 284 -9.43 1.63 -4.14
C ILE A 284 -9.49 1.10 -5.57
N ILE A 285 -8.39 1.25 -6.32
CA ILE A 285 -8.37 0.83 -7.73
C ILE A 285 -8.58 -0.68 -7.82
N LEU A 286 -7.92 -1.51 -7.00
CA LEU A 286 -8.14 -2.96 -6.99
C LEU A 286 -9.60 -3.34 -6.72
N TYR A 287 -10.25 -2.67 -5.77
CA TYR A 287 -11.66 -2.91 -5.45
C TYR A 287 -12.58 -2.61 -6.63
N PHE A 288 -12.35 -1.50 -7.34
CA PHE A 288 -13.19 -1.09 -8.46
C PHE A 288 -12.85 -1.83 -9.76
N SER A 289 -11.60 -2.20 -9.99
CA SER A 289 -11.16 -2.75 -11.29
C SER A 289 -11.07 -4.29 -11.33
N SER A 290 -10.92 -4.97 -10.18
CA SER A 290 -10.81 -6.42 -10.13
C SER A 290 -11.99 -7.08 -9.40
N THR A 291 -12.73 -7.93 -10.12
CA THR A 291 -13.86 -8.70 -9.56
C THR A 291 -13.41 -9.68 -8.49
N GLU A 292 -12.21 -10.25 -8.64
CA GLU A 292 -11.62 -11.19 -7.68
C GLU A 292 -11.32 -10.48 -6.36
N TYR A 293 -10.61 -9.34 -6.41
CA TYR A 293 -10.35 -8.54 -5.22
C TYR A 293 -11.65 -8.06 -4.59
N ARG A 294 -12.58 -7.50 -5.37
CA ARG A 294 -13.87 -7.01 -4.87
C ARG A 294 -14.63 -8.09 -4.11
N ARG A 295 -14.66 -9.32 -4.61
CA ARG A 295 -15.30 -10.47 -3.95
C ARG A 295 -14.65 -10.76 -2.60
N VAL A 296 -13.33 -10.78 -2.53
CA VAL A 296 -12.60 -11.05 -1.28
C VAL A 296 -12.72 -9.88 -0.30
N PHE A 297 -12.65 -8.63 -0.76
CA PHE A 297 -12.90 -7.43 0.06
C PHE A 297 -14.29 -7.50 0.72
N LYS A 298 -15.34 -7.78 -0.07
CA LYS A 298 -16.70 -7.93 0.48
C LYS A 298 -16.78 -9.01 1.56
N LYS A 299 -16.14 -10.16 1.34
CA LYS A 299 -16.07 -11.24 2.34
C LYS A 299 -15.37 -10.79 3.63
N GLN A 300 -14.26 -10.04 3.54
CA GLN A 300 -13.57 -9.52 4.73
C GLN A 300 -14.39 -8.43 5.45
N PHE A 301 -15.04 -7.52 4.71
CA PHE A 301 -15.91 -6.50 5.31
C PHE A 301 -17.14 -7.11 6.00
N GLN A 302 -17.70 -8.19 5.46
CA GLN A 302 -18.77 -8.96 6.12
C GLN A 302 -18.27 -9.61 7.41
N ALA A 303 -17.11 -10.28 7.39
CA ALA A 303 -16.53 -10.87 8.58
C ALA A 303 -16.22 -9.83 9.68
N LEU A 304 -15.74 -8.64 9.30
CA LEU A 304 -15.54 -7.51 10.22
C LEU A 304 -16.88 -7.03 10.79
N LYS A 305 -17.91 -6.88 9.95
CA LYS A 305 -19.25 -6.49 10.38
C LYS A 305 -19.84 -7.51 11.36
N GLU A 306 -19.64 -8.80 11.15
CA GLU A 306 -20.08 -9.85 12.07
C GLU A 306 -19.32 -9.77 13.40
N TYR A 307 -18.01 -9.59 13.37
CA TYR A 307 -17.16 -9.48 14.56
C TYR A 307 -17.52 -8.26 15.42
N PHE A 308 -17.73 -7.08 14.81
CA PHE A 308 -18.11 -5.87 15.53
C PHE A 308 -19.63 -5.82 15.84
N GLY A 309 -20.47 -6.44 15.00
CA GLY A 309 -21.92 -6.48 15.17
C GLY A 309 -22.40 -7.47 16.25
N HIS A 310 -21.64 -8.54 16.53
CA HIS A 310 -22.00 -9.50 17.59
C HIS A 310 -21.85 -8.94 19.02
N LYS A 311 -21.21 -7.78 19.23
CA LYS A 311 -21.14 -7.15 20.55
C LYS A 311 -22.42 -6.39 20.95
N ASN A 312 -23.35 -6.15 20.02
CA ASN A 312 -24.64 -5.52 20.33
C ASN A 312 -25.78 -6.53 20.53
N ALA A 313 -25.50 -7.83 20.47
CA ALA A 313 -26.44 -8.89 20.77
C ALA A 313 -26.14 -9.55 22.14
N VAL A 314 -25.96 -8.73 23.18
CA VAL A 314 -25.92 -9.21 24.57
C VAL A 314 -27.24 -8.84 25.24
N GLN A 315 -28.00 -9.91 25.54
CA GLN A 315 -29.11 -9.99 26.51
C GLN A 315 -30.39 -9.18 26.22
N THR A 316 -31.19 -9.70 25.29
CA THR A 316 -32.66 -9.73 25.50
C THR A 316 -33.12 -11.19 25.50
N ILE A 317 -32.43 -12.03 26.26
CA ILE A 317 -32.91 -13.37 26.63
C ILE A 317 -33.01 -13.40 28.15
N GLY A 318 -34.19 -13.01 28.62
CA GLY A 318 -34.61 -13.12 29.99
C GLY A 318 -36.00 -12.52 30.09
N THR A 319 -36.98 -13.30 30.55
CA THR A 319 -38.36 -12.87 30.86
C THR A 319 -39.43 -12.95 29.76
N LYS A 320 -39.47 -13.99 28.90
CA LYS A 320 -40.74 -14.31 28.20
C LYS A 320 -41.10 -15.76 27.89
N ASN A 321 -40.23 -16.74 28.18
CA ASN A 321 -40.50 -18.15 27.83
C ASN A 321 -40.74 -19.11 29.02
N GLN A 322 -41.00 -18.61 30.24
CA GLN A 322 -41.40 -19.46 31.37
C GLN A 322 -42.91 -19.61 31.60
N LEU A 323 -43.78 -19.12 30.69
CA LEU A 323 -45.24 -19.19 30.90
C LEU A 323 -46.06 -19.90 29.81
N ARG A 324 -45.43 -20.69 28.93
CA ARG A 324 -46.18 -21.54 27.97
C ARG A 324 -45.60 -22.96 27.88
N SER A 325 -45.63 -23.68 29.00
CA SER A 325 -45.55 -25.14 29.02
C SER A 325 -46.76 -25.71 29.77
N ALA A 326 -47.88 -25.86 29.07
CA ALA A 326 -48.92 -26.84 29.38
C ALA A 326 -49.87 -26.95 28.18
N ASN A 327 -49.53 -27.79 27.20
CA ASN A 327 -50.55 -28.34 26.30
C ASN A 327 -50.24 -29.83 26.04
N PRO A 328 -51.00 -30.78 26.64
CA PRO A 328 -50.66 -32.22 26.64
C PRO A 328 -50.94 -32.96 25.32
N ASN A 329 -51.50 -32.32 24.29
CA ASN A 329 -52.23 -33.04 23.25
C ASN A 329 -51.43 -33.57 22.04
N ASN A 330 -50.10 -33.51 22.01
CA ASN A 330 -49.33 -33.95 20.83
C ASN A 330 -48.57 -35.29 20.96
N ASN A 331 -48.73 -36.02 22.07
CA ASN A 331 -48.07 -37.31 22.26
C ASN A 331 -48.86 -38.53 21.77
N MET A 332 -50.12 -38.39 21.35
CA MET A 332 -50.92 -39.55 20.90
C MET A 332 -50.62 -40.00 19.47
N ASN A 333 -50.18 -39.10 18.59
CA ASN A 333 -49.92 -39.44 17.17
C ASN A 333 -48.57 -40.16 16.95
N LYS A 334 -47.61 -40.05 17.87
CA LYS A 334 -46.32 -40.75 17.76
C LYS A 334 -46.37 -42.22 18.20
N LEU A 335 -47.35 -42.61 19.02
CA LEU A 335 -47.52 -44.00 19.46
C LEU A 335 -48.22 -44.87 18.40
N GLN A 336 -49.10 -44.30 17.58
CA GLN A 336 -49.77 -45.05 16.49
C GLN A 336 -48.85 -45.31 15.29
N LEU A 337 -47.93 -44.39 14.96
CA LEU A 337 -47.01 -44.57 13.83
C LEU A 337 -45.96 -45.67 14.08
N ASN A 338 -45.55 -45.88 15.34
CA ASN A 338 -44.59 -46.93 15.69
C ASN A 338 -45.22 -48.34 15.77
N GLN A 339 -46.53 -48.46 15.93
CA GLN A 339 -47.21 -49.76 15.90
C GLN A 339 -47.43 -50.27 14.46
N GLN A 340 -47.57 -49.40 13.46
CA GLN A 340 -47.71 -49.82 12.06
C GLN A 340 -46.41 -50.34 11.43
N ILE A 341 -45.25 -49.82 11.85
CA ILE A 341 -43.94 -50.25 11.31
C ILE A 341 -43.60 -51.69 11.78
N ASN A 342 -44.06 -52.10 12.96
CA ASN A 342 -43.72 -53.41 13.53
C ASN A 342 -44.54 -54.58 12.97
N VAL A 343 -45.63 -54.33 12.24
CA VAL A 343 -46.45 -55.37 11.59
C VAL A 343 -45.94 -55.68 10.18
N GLN A 344 -45.31 -54.72 9.49
CA GLN A 344 -44.75 -54.95 8.15
C GLN A 344 -43.42 -55.72 8.17
N SER A 345 -42.64 -55.65 9.25
CA SER A 345 -41.36 -56.38 9.38
C SER A 345 -41.54 -57.89 9.62
N ILE A 346 -42.71 -58.35 10.07
CA ILE A 346 -42.97 -59.77 10.37
C ILE A 346 -43.35 -60.56 9.09
N ASN A 347 -43.88 -59.91 8.06
CA ASN A 347 -44.32 -60.57 6.83
C ASN A 347 -43.22 -60.74 5.75
N LEU A 348 -42.02 -60.20 5.95
CA LEU A 348 -40.90 -60.30 5.00
C LEU A 348 -39.95 -61.48 5.27
N ASN A 349 -40.21 -62.30 6.30
CA ASN A 349 -39.39 -63.48 6.65
C ASN A 349 -40.09 -64.83 6.40
N ARG A 350 -41.17 -64.84 5.59
CA ARG A 350 -41.78 -66.06 5.06
C ARG A 350 -41.95 -65.92 3.55
N ASN A 351 -40.88 -66.22 2.81
CA ASN A 351 -40.89 -66.83 1.48
C ASN A 351 -39.47 -67.19 1.06
#